data_AF-A0A6J3S1R3-F1
#
_entry.id   AF-A0A6J3S1R3-F1
#
_cell.length_a   1.000
_cell.length_b   1.000
_cell.length_c   1.000
_cell.angle_alpha   90.00
_cell.angle_beta   90.00
_cell.angle_gamma   90.00
#
_symmetry.space_group_name_H-M   'P 1'
#
loop_
_entity.id
_entity.type
_entity.pdbx_description
1 polymer ?
#
loop_
_entity_poly.entity_id
_entity_poly.type
_entity_poly.pdbx_seq_one_letter_code
_entity_poly.pdbx_strand_id
1 'polypeptide(L)'
;MGTPGSGRKRTPVKDRFSAEDEALSSIAREAEARLAAKRAARAEARDIRMRELERQQKEDELERAKYSHRSSHHRPSLGVEDALSIRSLGSHRNPSKDVMGTHWSRASTPKKKGIMYDAFKDTSSRLSSLNHSDSHSDGMKKRSSGSHKDPLLDEKSDKQYAENYTRPSSRNSASATTPLSGNSSRRGSGDTSSLIDPDTSLSELRESLSEVEEKYKKAMVSNAQLDNEKNNLIYQVDTLKDVIEEQEEQMAEFYRENEEKSKELERQKHMCSVLQHKMDELKEGLRQRDELIEENQRMQQRVDTMTKEVFELQETLLWKDKNIRKHGLVIIPDGTPNGDVHQEPVVGAITVVSQEAAQVLESAGEGPLDVRLRKLAGEKEELLSQIRKLKLQLEEEQQKCSRNDGTAGDLAGLQNGSDLQLIEMQRDANRQISEYKFKLSKAEQDITTLEQSISRLEGQVLRYKTAAENAEKVEDELKAEKRKLQRELRTALDKIEEMEMTNSHLAKRLEKMKANRTALLAQQ
;
A
#
# COMPACT_ATOMS: atom_id res chain seq x y z
N MET A 1 38.78 27.46 49.36
CA MET A 1 38.31 28.60 48.55
C MET A 1 38.45 28.23 47.08
N GLY A 2 37.43 27.97 46.26
CA GLY A 2 35.99 27.88 46.55
C GLY A 2 35.11 28.64 45.56
N THR A 3 34.97 28.16 44.30
CA THR A 3 33.79 28.36 43.42
C THR A 3 33.91 27.52 42.14
N PRO A 4 33.01 26.54 41.86
CA PRO A 4 32.85 25.95 40.53
C PRO A 4 31.82 26.76 39.71
N GLY A 5 32.16 27.16 38.49
CA GLY A 5 31.22 27.80 37.57
C GLY A 5 30.13 26.83 37.09
N SER A 6 28.86 27.23 37.20
CA SER A 6 27.71 26.36 36.89
C SER A 6 27.60 26.06 35.39
N GLY A 7 27.96 24.83 35.01
CA GLY A 7 27.76 24.31 33.66
C GLY A 7 26.28 24.07 33.36
N ARG A 8 25.65 25.03 32.66
CA ARG A 8 24.24 24.96 32.27
C ARG A 8 24.03 23.82 31.26
N LYS A 9 23.64 22.63 31.74
CA LYS A 9 23.29 21.48 30.90
C LYS A 9 22.20 21.90 29.90
N ARG A 10 22.53 21.88 28.60
CA ARG A 10 21.52 21.92 27.54
C ARG A 10 20.75 20.61 27.59
N THR A 11 19.45 20.67 27.82
CA THR A 11 18.56 19.53 27.61
C THR A 11 18.57 19.16 26.11
N PRO A 12 18.49 17.87 25.77
CA PRO A 12 18.48 17.45 24.37
C PRO A 12 17.21 17.99 23.70
N VAL A 13 17.35 18.52 22.48
CA VAL A 13 16.24 19.14 21.70
C VAL A 13 15.17 18.11 21.26
N LYS A 14 15.40 16.82 21.55
CA LYS A 14 14.62 15.68 21.05
C LYS A 14 13.16 15.66 21.54
N ASP A 15 12.88 16.18 22.73
CA ASP A 15 11.52 16.24 23.28
C ASP A 15 10.68 17.38 22.69
N ARG A 16 11.30 18.40 22.08
CA ARG A 16 10.57 19.54 21.51
C ARG A 16 9.84 19.17 20.23
N PHE A 17 10.52 18.47 19.33
CA PHE A 17 9.89 17.94 18.11
C PHE A 17 8.73 17.00 18.43
N SER A 18 8.84 16.16 19.48
CA SER A 18 7.74 15.28 19.90
C SER A 18 6.53 16.06 20.41
N ALA A 19 6.75 17.12 21.21
CA ALA A 19 5.67 17.95 21.73
C ALA A 19 5.02 18.82 20.64
N GLU A 20 5.79 19.26 19.64
CA GLU A 20 5.28 20.00 18.48
C GLU A 20 4.46 19.10 17.55
N ASP A 21 4.91 17.86 17.24
CA ASP A 21 4.13 16.87 16.48
C ASP A 21 2.84 16.48 17.21
N GLU A 22 2.89 16.28 18.53
CA GLU A 22 1.74 15.92 19.35
C GLU A 22 0.72 17.07 19.42
N ALA A 23 1.18 18.32 19.47
CA ALA A 23 0.32 19.51 19.37
C ALA A 23 -0.32 19.64 17.98
N LEU A 24 0.44 19.46 16.89
CA LEU A 24 -0.09 19.47 15.52
C LEU A 24 -1.12 18.35 15.30
N SER A 25 -0.84 17.14 15.79
CA SER A 25 -1.77 16.01 15.78
C SER A 25 -3.05 16.26 16.59
N SER A 26 -2.97 17.00 17.69
CA SER A 26 -4.15 17.42 18.46
C SER A 26 -4.97 18.47 17.71
N ILE A 27 -4.31 19.47 17.11
CA ILE A 27 -4.97 20.52 16.31
C ILE A 27 -5.69 19.90 15.10
N ALA A 28 -5.06 18.93 14.43
CA ALA A 28 -5.67 18.20 13.31
C ALA A 28 -6.94 17.45 13.74
N ARG A 29 -6.89 16.68 14.84
CA ARG A 29 -8.06 16.00 15.40
C ARG A 29 -9.16 16.95 15.86
N GLU A 30 -8.80 18.10 16.44
CA GLU A 30 -9.77 19.11 16.87
C GLU A 30 -10.45 19.80 15.68
N ALA A 31 -9.71 20.06 14.60
CA ALA A 31 -10.25 20.58 13.35
C ALA A 31 -11.17 19.57 12.64
N GLU A 32 -10.77 18.30 12.61
CA GLU A 32 -11.58 17.20 12.08
C GLU A 32 -12.87 17.00 12.89
N ALA A 33 -12.80 17.00 14.23
CA ALA A 33 -13.98 16.94 15.09
C ALA A 33 -14.93 18.12 14.89
N ARG A 34 -14.40 19.34 14.66
CA ARG A 34 -15.20 20.51 14.30
C ARG A 34 -15.89 20.38 12.94
N LEU A 35 -15.19 19.85 11.92
CA LEU A 35 -15.78 19.57 10.61
C LEU A 35 -16.86 18.49 10.69
N ALA A 36 -16.60 17.40 11.42
CA ALA A 36 -17.58 16.34 11.66
C ALA A 36 -18.85 16.86 12.37
N ALA A 37 -18.70 17.73 13.38
CA ALA A 37 -19.82 18.40 14.04
C ALA A 37 -20.60 19.32 13.08
N LYS A 38 -19.90 20.05 12.19
CA LYS A 38 -20.53 20.89 11.15
C LYS A 38 -21.30 20.05 10.12
N ARG A 39 -20.77 18.90 9.70
CA ARG A 39 -21.46 17.91 8.84
C ARG A 39 -22.71 17.36 9.51
N ALA A 40 -22.62 16.97 10.79
CA ALA A 40 -23.76 16.48 11.56
C ALA A 40 -24.88 17.54 11.68
N ALA A 41 -24.53 18.79 12.00
CA ALA A 41 -25.50 19.89 12.09
C ALA A 41 -26.17 20.21 10.73
N ARG A 42 -25.43 20.13 9.62
CA ARG A 42 -25.99 20.24 8.26
C ARG A 42 -26.96 19.09 7.95
N ALA A 43 -26.58 17.86 8.25
CA ALA A 43 -27.44 16.69 8.06
C ALA A 43 -28.74 16.82 8.87
N GLU A 44 -28.66 17.23 10.14
CA GLU A 44 -29.83 17.48 10.98
C GLU A 44 -30.72 18.61 10.43
N ALA A 45 -30.13 19.70 9.91
CA ALA A 45 -30.86 20.78 9.27
C ALA A 45 -31.60 20.32 7.99
N ARG A 46 -30.97 19.49 7.15
CA ARG A 46 -31.60 18.84 5.99
C ARG A 46 -32.78 17.97 6.42
N ASP A 47 -32.60 17.15 7.46
CA ASP A 47 -33.63 16.26 8.01
C ASP A 47 -34.85 17.01 8.60
N ILE A 48 -34.60 18.11 9.35
CA ILE A 48 -35.66 18.98 9.88
C ILE A 48 -36.48 19.56 8.73
N ARG A 49 -35.80 20.05 7.67
CA ARG A 49 -36.43 20.66 6.50
C ARG A 49 -37.22 19.66 5.66
N MET A 50 -36.74 18.42 5.52
CA MET A 50 -37.50 17.33 4.90
C MET A 50 -38.77 17.00 5.69
N ARG A 51 -38.69 16.90 7.02
CA ARG A 51 -39.85 16.67 7.89
C ARG A 51 -40.88 17.81 7.83
N GLU A 52 -40.43 19.06 7.71
CA GLU A 52 -41.32 20.22 7.55
C GLU A 52 -42.02 20.23 6.18
N LEU A 53 -41.32 19.85 5.10
CA LEU A 53 -41.95 19.69 3.77
C LEU A 53 -43.00 18.56 3.77
N GLU A 54 -42.73 17.42 4.41
CA GLU A 54 -43.74 16.37 4.60
C GLU A 54 -44.94 16.86 5.43
N ARG A 55 -44.71 17.70 6.44
CA ARG A 55 -45.77 18.26 7.29
C ARG A 55 -46.69 19.16 6.46
N GLN A 56 -46.11 20.02 5.62
CA GLN A 56 -46.85 20.92 4.72
C GLN A 56 -47.67 20.12 3.68
N GLN A 57 -47.09 19.07 3.07
CA GLN A 57 -47.81 18.19 2.14
C GLN A 57 -49.03 17.52 2.79
N LYS A 58 -48.90 17.02 4.03
CA LYS A 58 -50.01 16.41 4.80
C LYS A 58 -51.08 17.45 5.18
N GLU A 59 -50.69 18.69 5.46
CA GLU A 59 -51.61 19.78 5.81
C GLU A 59 -52.42 20.26 4.59
N ASP A 60 -51.77 20.39 3.42
CA ASP A 60 -52.42 20.67 2.13
C ASP A 60 -53.37 19.55 1.68
N GLU A 61 -53.01 18.28 1.93
CA GLU A 61 -53.86 17.12 1.63
C GLU A 61 -55.09 17.09 2.54
N LEU A 62 -54.92 17.40 3.84
CA LEU A 62 -56.04 17.54 4.78
C LEU A 62 -56.97 18.71 4.43
N GLU A 63 -56.45 19.86 3.99
CA GLU A 63 -57.29 20.95 3.48
C GLU A 63 -58.05 20.55 2.22
N ARG A 64 -57.40 19.92 1.23
CA ARG A 64 -58.11 19.35 0.06
C ARG A 64 -59.24 18.40 0.47
N ALA A 65 -59.02 17.54 1.46
CA ALA A 65 -60.04 16.62 1.97
C ALA A 65 -61.23 17.35 2.61
N LYS A 66 -61.00 18.42 3.40
CA LYS A 66 -62.07 19.25 3.99
C LYS A 66 -62.96 19.92 2.93
N TYR A 67 -62.34 20.46 1.87
CA TYR A 67 -63.09 21.08 0.77
C TYR A 67 -63.88 20.05 -0.06
N SER A 68 -63.33 18.84 -0.27
CA SER A 68 -64.02 17.73 -0.94
C SER A 68 -65.33 17.34 -0.24
N HIS A 69 -65.30 17.17 1.09
CA HIS A 69 -66.49 16.74 1.85
C HIS A 69 -67.67 17.73 1.83
N ARG A 70 -67.42 19.01 1.51
CA ARG A 70 -68.47 20.03 1.43
C ARG A 70 -69.30 19.98 0.14
N SER A 71 -68.84 19.25 -0.88
CA SER A 71 -69.47 19.20 -2.21
C SER A 71 -70.41 18.01 -2.45
N SER A 72 -70.56 17.09 -1.49
CA SER A 72 -71.27 15.81 -1.67
C SER A 72 -72.75 15.80 -1.26
N HIS A 73 -73.32 16.97 -0.92
CA HIS A 73 -74.71 17.08 -0.44
C HIS A 73 -75.57 18.02 -1.28
N HIS A 74 -75.85 17.64 -2.54
CA HIS A 74 -77.03 18.09 -3.30
C HIS A 74 -77.69 16.92 -4.06
N ARG A 75 -78.99 17.06 -4.38
CA ARG A 75 -79.97 15.97 -4.49
C ARG A 75 -80.18 15.38 -5.93
N PRO A 76 -80.92 14.24 -6.08
CA PRO A 76 -81.05 13.46 -7.32
C PRO A 76 -82.37 13.70 -8.09
N SER A 77 -82.57 13.07 -9.26
CA SER A 77 -83.88 12.50 -9.69
C SER A 77 -83.84 11.65 -11.00
N LEU A 78 -84.51 10.47 -10.97
CA LEU A 78 -85.25 9.73 -12.04
C LEU A 78 -84.64 9.40 -13.43
N GLY A 79 -84.88 8.17 -13.95
CA GLY A 79 -84.47 7.82 -15.33
C GLY A 79 -84.76 6.45 -15.99
N VAL A 80 -85.34 5.44 -15.31
CA VAL A 80 -86.02 4.22 -15.89
C VAL A 80 -85.23 3.26 -16.82
N GLU A 81 -85.10 1.99 -16.38
CA GLU A 81 -85.01 0.69 -17.10
C GLU A 81 -84.51 0.58 -18.57
N ASP A 82 -83.58 -0.35 -18.86
CA ASP A 82 -84.00 -1.65 -19.44
C ASP A 82 -82.95 -2.80 -19.42
N ALA A 83 -83.42 -3.96 -18.96
CA ALA A 83 -83.16 -5.36 -19.34
C ALA A 83 -81.81 -5.90 -19.96
N LEU A 84 -81.27 -6.90 -19.23
CA LEU A 84 -80.79 -8.22 -19.73
C LEU A 84 -79.38 -8.44 -20.36
N SER A 85 -78.47 -8.94 -19.50
CA SER A 85 -77.86 -10.30 -19.58
C SER A 85 -77.03 -10.76 -20.80
N ILE A 86 -75.73 -11.00 -20.57
CA ILE A 86 -75.07 -12.30 -20.88
C ILE A 86 -74.16 -12.73 -19.70
N ARG A 87 -74.12 -14.03 -19.40
CA ARG A 87 -73.28 -14.68 -18.38
C ARG A 87 -71.93 -15.15 -18.94
N SER A 88 -70.89 -15.13 -18.12
CA SER A 88 -70.16 -16.33 -17.64
C SER A 88 -69.07 -15.90 -16.65
N LEU A 89 -69.15 -16.25 -15.36
CA LEU A 89 -68.68 -17.53 -14.78
C LEU A 89 -67.17 -17.75 -15.05
N GLY A 90 -66.25 -17.78 -14.08
CA GLY A 90 -66.38 -17.79 -12.61
C GLY A 90 -65.83 -19.09 -11.99
N SER A 91 -65.44 -19.03 -10.70
CA SER A 91 -64.89 -20.10 -9.83
C SER A 91 -63.36 -20.01 -9.62
N HIS A 92 -62.87 -19.41 -8.52
CA HIS A 92 -62.74 -19.96 -7.15
C HIS A 92 -61.69 -21.11 -7.06
N ARG A 93 -60.81 -21.20 -6.05
CA ARG A 93 -61.01 -20.95 -4.59
C ARG A 93 -59.74 -20.48 -3.84
N ASN A 94 -59.96 -19.60 -2.87
CA ASN A 94 -59.16 -19.38 -1.65
C ASN A 94 -59.51 -20.49 -0.61
N PRO A 95 -58.77 -20.76 0.51
CA PRO A 95 -58.63 -19.74 1.59
C PRO A 95 -57.52 -19.84 2.68
N SER A 96 -57.43 -18.73 3.43
CA SER A 96 -57.27 -18.63 4.90
C SER A 96 -55.92 -18.86 5.62
N LYS A 97 -55.50 -17.77 6.32
CA LYS A 97 -55.20 -17.71 7.79
C LYS A 97 -53.96 -18.46 8.34
N ASP A 98 -53.29 -18.02 9.40
CA ASP A 98 -53.27 -16.75 10.15
C ASP A 98 -51.98 -16.75 11.03
N VAL A 99 -51.39 -15.57 11.26
CA VAL A 99 -50.83 -15.08 12.56
C VAL A 99 -49.64 -15.80 13.26
N MET A 100 -48.83 -14.94 13.92
CA MET A 100 -47.85 -15.16 15.00
C MET A 100 -46.42 -15.61 14.66
N GLY A 101 -45.47 -14.92 15.29
CA GLY A 101 -44.05 -15.25 15.33
C GLY A 101 -43.44 -15.01 16.70
N THR A 102 -42.10 -15.13 16.76
CA THR A 102 -41.22 -14.89 17.93
C THR A 102 -41.18 -16.00 19.00
N HIS A 103 -39.98 -16.55 19.28
CA HIS A 103 -39.26 -16.38 20.58
C HIS A 103 -38.32 -17.57 21.01
N TRP A 104 -37.02 -17.44 20.68
CA TRP A 104 -35.81 -17.77 21.50
C TRP A 104 -35.06 -19.14 21.44
N SER A 105 -33.78 -19.02 21.06
CA SER A 105 -32.53 -19.47 21.69
C SER A 105 -32.44 -20.74 22.58
N ARG A 106 -31.60 -21.71 22.17
CA ARG A 106 -30.63 -22.38 23.09
C ARG A 106 -29.50 -23.23 22.42
N ALA A 107 -28.25 -22.82 22.66
CA ALA A 107 -27.05 -23.59 23.03
C ALA A 107 -26.59 -24.91 22.34
N SER A 108 -25.34 -24.86 21.82
CA SER A 108 -24.20 -25.76 22.13
C SER A 108 -23.84 -27.05 21.33
N THR A 109 -22.67 -26.94 20.69
CA THR A 109 -21.52 -27.89 20.64
C THR A 109 -21.40 -28.99 19.55
N PRO A 110 -20.15 -29.38 19.16
CA PRO A 110 -19.86 -29.87 17.81
C PRO A 110 -19.43 -31.35 17.73
N LYS A 111 -19.24 -31.89 16.50
CA LYS A 111 -18.61 -33.19 16.27
C LYS A 111 -17.39 -33.11 15.34
N LYS A 112 -16.24 -33.52 15.88
CA LYS A 112 -15.02 -33.90 15.15
C LYS A 112 -15.31 -35.05 14.17
N LYS A 113 -14.56 -35.09 13.07
CA LYS A 113 -14.07 -36.36 12.50
C LYS A 113 -12.66 -36.12 11.97
N GLY A 114 -11.71 -36.96 12.38
CA GLY A 114 -10.31 -36.81 12.02
C GLY A 114 -9.85 -37.87 11.02
N ILE A 115 -8.80 -37.50 10.27
CA ILE A 115 -7.59 -38.28 9.98
C ILE A 115 -7.79 -39.80 9.78
N MET A 116 -7.53 -40.28 8.56
CA MET A 116 -6.54 -41.34 8.36
C MET A 116 -5.65 -40.98 7.17
N TYR A 117 -4.34 -41.15 7.36
CA TYR A 117 -3.35 -41.22 6.28
C TYR A 117 -3.44 -42.61 5.66
N ASP A 118 -3.12 -42.73 4.37
CA ASP A 118 -2.39 -43.89 3.89
C ASP A 118 -1.48 -43.50 2.72
N ALA A 119 -0.32 -44.14 2.65
CA ALA A 119 0.71 -43.89 1.66
C ALA A 119 0.94 -45.14 0.81
N PHE A 120 1.33 -44.97 -0.46
CA PHE A 120 2.55 -45.55 -1.06
C PHE A 120 2.48 -45.69 -2.60
N LYS A 121 3.63 -45.35 -3.21
CA LYS A 121 4.23 -45.90 -4.45
C LYS A 121 3.63 -45.55 -5.82
N ASP A 122 4.38 -44.66 -6.48
CA ASP A 122 5.12 -44.93 -7.72
C ASP A 122 4.46 -45.74 -8.84
N THR A 123 4.29 -45.08 -9.98
CA THR A 123 4.59 -45.70 -11.29
C THR A 123 5.33 -44.71 -12.17
N SER A 124 6.54 -45.05 -12.60
CA SER A 124 7.39 -44.23 -13.47
C SER A 124 7.67 -44.93 -14.79
N SER A 125 7.36 -44.25 -15.91
CA SER A 125 7.97 -44.45 -17.24
C SER A 125 7.55 -43.27 -18.14
N ARG A 126 8.48 -42.38 -18.54
CA ARG A 126 9.41 -42.51 -19.70
C ARG A 126 8.67 -42.56 -21.04
N LEU A 127 9.04 -41.86 -22.12
CA LEU A 127 9.98 -40.78 -22.47
C LEU A 127 10.07 -40.82 -24.03
N SER A 128 10.12 -39.68 -24.72
CA SER A 128 10.57 -39.42 -26.13
C SER A 128 9.68 -38.34 -26.77
N SER A 129 10.09 -37.39 -27.63
CA SER A 129 11.38 -36.86 -28.14
C SER A 129 11.06 -35.56 -28.96
N LEU A 130 11.93 -34.72 -29.55
CA LEU A 130 13.38 -34.69 -29.80
C LEU A 130 13.85 -33.21 -30.03
N ASN A 131 15.10 -32.85 -29.68
CA ASN A 131 15.97 -31.76 -30.21
C ASN A 131 15.54 -30.25 -30.16
N HIS A 132 16.34 -29.29 -29.67
CA HIS A 132 17.69 -28.77 -30.09
C HIS A 132 17.63 -27.85 -31.35
N SER A 133 18.25 -26.66 -31.42
CA SER A 133 19.26 -25.97 -30.58
C SER A 133 19.21 -24.42 -30.72
N ASP A 134 19.93 -23.72 -29.83
CA ASP A 134 20.84 -22.54 -30.00
C ASP A 134 20.73 -21.56 -31.20
N SER A 135 21.30 -20.35 -31.20
CA SER A 135 21.73 -19.34 -30.20
C SER A 135 22.35 -18.19 -30.99
N HIS A 136 22.14 -16.92 -30.61
CA HIS A 136 23.17 -15.87 -30.46
C HIS A 136 22.65 -14.43 -30.48
N SER A 137 23.31 -13.62 -29.65
CA SER A 137 23.31 -12.16 -29.61
C SER A 137 24.15 -11.54 -30.73
N ASP A 138 23.81 -10.32 -31.15
CA ASP A 138 24.83 -9.35 -31.55
C ASP A 138 24.41 -7.91 -31.21
N GLY A 139 25.38 -7.00 -31.05
CA GLY A 139 25.18 -5.66 -30.48
C GLY A 139 25.44 -4.49 -31.44
N MET A 140 25.91 -3.36 -30.88
CA MET A 140 26.27 -2.09 -31.55
C MET A 140 25.08 -1.16 -31.90
N LYS A 141 25.16 0.19 -31.85
CA LYS A 141 26.21 1.14 -31.42
C LYS A 141 25.57 2.50 -31.07
N LYS A 142 26.23 3.34 -30.27
CA LYS A 142 25.79 4.73 -29.99
C LYS A 142 26.07 5.68 -31.16
N ARG A 143 25.23 6.71 -31.33
CA ARG A 143 25.63 8.08 -31.74
C ARG A 143 24.57 9.14 -31.39
N SER A 144 24.95 10.41 -31.50
CA SER A 144 24.41 11.54 -30.74
C SER A 144 23.72 12.64 -31.58
N SER A 145 23.08 13.58 -30.87
CA SER A 145 22.61 14.93 -31.28
C SER A 145 21.30 15.05 -32.08
N GLY A 146 20.45 16.01 -31.68
CA GLY A 146 19.18 16.35 -32.35
C GLY A 146 18.13 16.93 -31.41
N SER A 147 18.08 18.27 -31.30
CA SER A 147 17.17 19.06 -30.45
C SER A 147 15.66 18.77 -30.58
N HIS A 148 14.93 18.72 -29.45
CA HIS A 148 13.76 19.59 -29.21
C HIS A 148 13.19 19.53 -27.77
N LYS A 149 13.41 20.63 -27.03
CA LYS A 149 12.44 21.39 -26.19
C LYS A 149 11.51 20.64 -25.21
N ASP A 150 11.92 20.66 -23.95
CA ASP A 150 11.02 20.61 -22.78
C ASP A 150 10.18 21.90 -22.65
N PRO A 151 8.93 21.83 -22.16
CA PRO A 151 8.25 22.93 -21.52
C PRO A 151 8.40 22.81 -20.00
N LEU A 152 9.47 23.39 -19.47
CA LEU A 152 9.53 23.83 -18.08
C LEU A 152 8.52 24.97 -17.92
N LEU A 153 7.51 24.82 -17.05
CA LEU A 153 6.68 25.93 -16.60
C LEU A 153 7.13 26.39 -15.22
N ASP A 154 7.63 27.62 -15.20
CA ASP A 154 8.30 28.27 -14.08
C ASP A 154 7.31 28.64 -12.96
N GLU A 155 7.76 28.44 -11.74
CA GLU A 155 7.10 28.90 -10.53
C GLU A 155 7.29 30.42 -10.40
N LYS A 156 6.25 31.21 -10.70
CA LYS A 156 6.09 32.62 -10.26
C LYS A 156 4.66 33.12 -10.47
N SER A 157 3.97 33.40 -9.37
CA SER A 157 3.48 34.76 -9.08
C SER A 157 2.86 34.81 -7.69
N ASP A 158 3.73 34.80 -6.68
CA ASP A 158 3.36 35.30 -5.36
C ASP A 158 3.19 36.83 -5.47
N LYS A 159 1.93 37.31 -5.43
CA LYS A 159 1.62 38.72 -5.24
C LYS A 159 0.42 38.89 -4.32
N GLN A 160 0.77 39.19 -3.07
CA GLN A 160 -0.12 39.81 -2.09
C GLN A 160 -0.89 40.98 -2.75
N TYR A 161 -2.20 41.03 -2.55
CA TYR A 161 -2.91 42.30 -2.45
C TYR A 161 -3.93 42.23 -1.33
N ALA A 162 -3.93 43.29 -0.51
CA ALA A 162 -4.65 43.34 0.75
C ALA A 162 -6.15 43.59 0.57
N GLU A 163 -6.87 43.49 1.69
CA GLU A 163 -8.24 43.97 1.86
C GLU A 163 -8.46 45.33 1.18
N ASN A 164 -9.53 45.40 0.37
CA ASN A 164 -10.30 46.63 0.22
C ASN A 164 -11.78 46.25 0.09
N TYR A 165 -12.47 46.25 1.22
CA TYR A 165 -13.92 46.15 1.28
C TYR A 165 -14.56 47.27 0.44
N THR A 166 -15.21 46.94 -0.67
CA THR A 166 -16.25 47.80 -1.27
C THR A 166 -17.46 46.98 -1.67
N ARG A 167 -18.46 47.03 -0.79
CA ARG A 167 -19.81 46.49 -0.95
C ARG A 167 -20.52 47.09 -2.18
N PRO A 168 -21.08 46.29 -3.11
CA PRO A 168 -22.19 46.75 -3.93
C PRO A 168 -23.48 46.66 -3.10
N SER A 169 -24.09 47.82 -2.87
CA SER A 169 -25.40 47.90 -2.22
C SER A 169 -26.50 47.37 -3.15
N SER A 170 -27.55 46.79 -2.55
CA SER A 170 -28.85 46.66 -3.20
C SER A 170 -29.27 47.99 -3.83
N ARG A 171 -29.64 47.96 -5.10
CA ARG A 171 -30.42 49.05 -5.70
C ARG A 171 -31.29 48.56 -6.85
N ASN A 172 -32.59 48.70 -6.62
CA ASN A 172 -33.62 48.57 -7.65
C ASN A 172 -33.30 49.47 -8.84
N SER A 173 -33.36 48.92 -10.05
CA SER A 173 -33.39 49.72 -11.28
C SER A 173 -34.83 49.97 -11.69
N ALA A 174 -35.38 51.09 -11.24
CA ALA A 174 -36.64 51.63 -11.74
C ALA A 174 -36.35 52.86 -12.61
N SER A 175 -37.04 52.92 -13.75
CA SER A 175 -37.23 54.09 -14.62
C SER A 175 -36.03 54.68 -15.37
N ALA A 176 -36.08 54.52 -16.70
CA ALA A 176 -35.50 55.46 -17.66
C ALA A 176 -36.41 55.48 -18.91
N THR A 177 -37.56 56.14 -18.80
CA THR A 177 -38.45 56.45 -19.93
C THR A 177 -38.08 57.81 -20.56
N THR A 178 -38.59 58.06 -21.78
CA THR A 178 -38.57 59.32 -22.57
C THR A 178 -37.30 59.63 -23.39
N PRO A 179 -37.37 60.47 -24.46
CA PRO A 179 -38.53 61.10 -25.12
C PRO A 179 -38.59 60.98 -26.68
N LEU A 180 -39.60 61.65 -27.29
CA LEU A 180 -39.78 61.98 -28.74
C LEU A 180 -40.20 60.81 -29.67
N SER A 181 -41.02 60.96 -30.71
CA SER A 181 -41.94 62.02 -31.24
C SER A 181 -42.95 61.24 -32.12
N GLY A 182 -44.22 61.56 -32.37
CA GLY A 182 -44.87 62.85 -32.56
C GLY A 182 -45.85 62.77 -33.74
N ASN A 183 -46.95 62.01 -33.60
CA ASN A 183 -48.05 62.00 -34.57
C ASN A 183 -49.33 62.57 -33.97
N SER A 184 -49.38 63.91 -33.94
CA SER A 184 -50.65 64.63 -33.82
C SER A 184 -51.44 64.46 -35.12
N SER A 185 -52.65 63.91 -35.03
CA SER A 185 -53.67 64.12 -36.07
C SER A 185 -54.93 64.66 -35.43
N ARG A 186 -55.11 65.97 -35.53
CA ARG A 186 -56.38 66.64 -35.26
C ARG A 186 -57.23 66.55 -36.53
N ARG A 187 -58.34 65.80 -36.50
CA ARG A 187 -59.56 65.88 -37.35
C ARG A 187 -60.40 64.62 -37.06
N GLY A 188 -61.69 64.72 -36.73
CA GLY A 188 -62.49 65.91 -36.44
C GLY A 188 -63.87 65.48 -35.92
N SER A 189 -64.60 66.40 -35.31
CA SER A 189 -66.01 66.17 -34.98
C SER A 189 -66.82 65.98 -36.26
N GLY A 190 -67.58 64.90 -36.32
CA GLY A 190 -68.68 64.70 -37.27
C GLY A 190 -69.86 64.18 -36.47
N ASP A 191 -70.89 65.00 -36.32
CA ASP A 191 -72.11 64.60 -35.63
C ASP A 191 -72.80 63.47 -36.40
N THR A 192 -72.82 62.27 -35.82
CA THR A 192 -73.76 61.21 -36.22
C THR A 192 -74.65 60.89 -35.03
N SER A 193 -75.78 61.57 -34.99
CA SER A 193 -76.91 61.22 -34.13
C SER A 193 -77.36 59.77 -34.41
N SER A 194 -76.87 58.83 -33.61
CA SER A 194 -77.52 57.53 -33.42
C SER A 194 -77.93 57.39 -31.96
N LEU A 195 -79.19 57.00 -31.76
CA LEU A 195 -79.79 56.74 -30.46
C LEU A 195 -79.19 55.46 -29.86
N ILE A 196 -78.03 55.59 -29.22
CA ILE A 196 -77.41 54.53 -28.42
C ILE A 196 -77.93 54.72 -27.00
N ASP A 197 -78.65 53.73 -26.49
CA ASP A 197 -79.21 53.74 -25.15
C ASP A 197 -78.07 53.87 -24.12
N PRO A 198 -78.09 54.84 -23.18
CA PRO A 198 -77.01 55.01 -22.21
C PRO A 198 -76.79 53.76 -21.34
N ASP A 199 -77.82 52.92 -21.19
CA ASP A 199 -77.74 51.63 -20.51
C ASP A 199 -76.87 50.60 -21.26
N THR A 200 -76.77 50.66 -22.60
CA THR A 200 -75.88 49.78 -23.38
C THR A 200 -74.41 50.11 -23.08
N SER A 201 -74.03 51.39 -23.15
CA SER A 201 -72.66 51.85 -22.86
C SER A 201 -72.25 51.60 -21.41
N LEU A 202 -73.20 51.72 -20.46
CA LEU A 202 -72.97 51.33 -19.06
C LEU A 202 -72.82 49.81 -18.89
N SER A 203 -73.51 49.00 -19.69
CA SER A 203 -73.36 47.55 -19.67
C SER A 203 -71.98 47.12 -20.19
N GLU A 204 -71.51 47.68 -21.30
CA GLU A 204 -70.16 47.41 -21.84
C GLU A 204 -69.05 47.80 -20.85
N LEU A 205 -69.19 48.94 -20.14
CA LEU A 205 -68.25 49.34 -19.08
C LEU A 205 -68.27 48.39 -17.87
N ARG A 206 -69.44 47.83 -17.51
CA ARG A 206 -69.55 46.83 -16.44
C ARG A 206 -68.97 45.48 -16.85
N GLU A 207 -69.14 45.08 -18.11
CA GLU A 207 -68.53 43.87 -18.66
C GLU A 207 -66.99 44.01 -18.73
N SER A 208 -66.50 45.16 -19.20
CA SER A 208 -65.07 45.49 -19.20
C SER A 208 -64.47 45.50 -17.78
N LEU A 209 -65.18 46.05 -16.79
CA LEU A 209 -64.77 46.00 -15.39
C LEU A 209 -64.71 44.55 -14.88
N SER A 210 -65.74 43.74 -15.15
CA SER A 210 -65.78 42.31 -14.79
C SER A 210 -64.63 41.52 -15.42
N GLU A 211 -64.32 41.76 -16.70
CA GLU A 211 -63.16 41.17 -17.37
C GLU A 211 -61.83 41.54 -16.70
N VAL A 212 -61.65 42.79 -16.30
CA VAL A 212 -60.44 43.26 -15.62
C VAL A 212 -60.34 42.65 -14.21
N GLU A 213 -61.44 42.54 -13.48
CA GLU A 213 -61.49 41.84 -12.19
C GLU A 213 -61.15 40.36 -12.33
N GLU A 214 -61.64 39.67 -13.35
CA GLU A 214 -61.27 38.28 -13.63
C GLU A 214 -59.80 38.13 -13.99
N LYS A 215 -59.26 39.01 -14.85
CA LYS A 215 -57.84 39.02 -15.22
C LYS A 215 -56.96 39.28 -14.00
N TYR A 216 -57.37 40.19 -13.09
CA TYR A 216 -56.70 40.43 -11.82
C TYR A 216 -56.73 39.20 -10.89
N LYS A 217 -57.89 38.54 -10.73
CA LYS A 217 -58.01 37.29 -9.95
C LYS A 217 -57.10 36.19 -10.49
N LYS A 218 -57.10 35.98 -11.82
CA LYS A 218 -56.20 35.02 -12.51
C LYS A 218 -54.73 35.36 -12.29
N ALA A 219 -54.36 36.64 -12.39
CA ALA A 219 -52.99 37.11 -12.11
C ALA A 219 -52.57 36.91 -10.65
N MET A 220 -53.46 37.14 -9.67
CA MET A 220 -53.17 36.86 -8.26
C MET A 220 -52.90 35.38 -8.00
N VAL A 221 -53.72 34.49 -8.56
CA VAL A 221 -53.53 33.02 -8.42
C VAL A 221 -52.21 32.59 -9.07
N SER A 222 -51.90 33.09 -10.27
CA SER A 222 -50.63 32.81 -10.94
C SER A 222 -49.42 33.35 -10.16
N ASN A 223 -49.50 34.54 -9.56
CA ASN A 223 -48.41 35.10 -8.77
C ASN A 223 -48.15 34.27 -7.49
N ALA A 224 -49.21 33.80 -6.82
CA ALA A 224 -49.09 32.89 -5.68
C ALA A 224 -48.48 31.52 -6.07
N GLN A 225 -48.79 31.01 -7.27
CA GLN A 225 -48.13 29.81 -7.81
C GLN A 225 -46.63 30.04 -8.06
N LEU A 226 -46.27 31.17 -8.68
CA LEU A 226 -44.88 31.53 -8.97
C LEU A 226 -44.05 31.76 -7.69
N ASP A 227 -44.62 32.36 -6.63
CA ASP A 227 -43.91 32.50 -5.34
C ASP A 227 -43.68 31.13 -4.67
N ASN A 228 -44.62 30.18 -4.78
CA ASN A 228 -44.43 28.82 -4.30
C ASN A 228 -43.35 28.06 -5.11
N GLU A 229 -43.37 28.15 -6.44
CA GLU A 229 -42.34 27.57 -7.31
C GLU A 229 -40.95 28.16 -7.03
N LYS A 230 -40.87 29.48 -6.87
CA LYS A 230 -39.65 30.20 -6.46
C LYS A 230 -39.12 29.73 -5.12
N ASN A 231 -39.97 29.56 -4.11
CA ASN A 231 -39.55 29.05 -2.79
C ASN A 231 -39.03 27.60 -2.90
N ASN A 232 -39.71 26.75 -3.68
CA ASN A 232 -39.26 25.37 -3.95
C ASN A 232 -37.89 25.35 -4.67
N LEU A 233 -37.67 26.24 -5.65
CA LEU A 233 -36.39 26.36 -6.36
C LEU A 233 -35.27 26.90 -5.47
N ILE A 234 -35.55 27.90 -4.60
CA ILE A 234 -34.60 28.37 -3.58
C ILE A 234 -34.17 27.19 -2.69
N TYR A 235 -35.13 26.40 -2.21
CA TYR A 235 -34.83 25.23 -1.41
C TYR A 235 -34.02 24.18 -2.18
N GLN A 236 -34.37 23.87 -3.44
CA GLN A 236 -33.59 22.93 -4.25
C GLN A 236 -32.14 23.41 -4.43
N VAL A 237 -31.94 24.70 -4.72
CA VAL A 237 -30.62 25.32 -4.88
C VAL A 237 -29.79 25.23 -3.60
N ASP A 238 -30.37 25.49 -2.42
CA ASP A 238 -29.63 25.39 -1.16
C ASP A 238 -29.24 23.94 -0.83
N THR A 239 -30.14 22.97 -1.03
CA THR A 239 -29.80 21.55 -0.86
C THR A 239 -28.66 21.13 -1.80
N LEU A 240 -28.66 21.61 -3.05
CA LEU A 240 -27.60 21.33 -4.01
C LEU A 240 -26.27 21.98 -3.63
N LYS A 241 -26.26 23.20 -3.07
CA LYS A 241 -25.03 23.83 -2.54
C LYS A 241 -24.44 22.99 -1.41
N ASP A 242 -25.26 22.51 -0.47
CA ASP A 242 -24.77 21.68 0.63
C ASP A 242 -24.16 20.37 0.11
N VAL A 243 -24.71 19.79 -0.96
CA VAL A 243 -24.17 18.56 -1.60
C VAL A 243 -22.86 18.85 -2.33
N ILE A 244 -22.73 20.00 -2.99
CA ILE A 244 -21.48 20.42 -3.64
C ILE A 244 -20.38 20.63 -2.59
N GLU A 245 -20.66 21.33 -1.48
CA GLU A 245 -19.68 21.54 -0.41
C GLU A 245 -19.26 20.20 0.23
N GLU A 246 -20.19 19.25 0.39
CA GLU A 246 -19.89 17.89 0.86
C GLU A 246 -19.00 17.11 -0.12
N GLN A 247 -19.18 17.27 -1.44
CA GLN A 247 -18.32 16.68 -2.46
C GLN A 247 -16.93 17.34 -2.50
N GLU A 248 -16.84 18.66 -2.34
CA GLU A 248 -15.58 19.40 -2.24
C GLU A 248 -14.77 18.96 -1.01
N GLU A 249 -15.43 18.82 0.14
CA GLU A 249 -14.82 18.28 1.36
C GLU A 249 -14.32 16.83 1.17
N GLN A 250 -15.09 15.96 0.50
CA GLN A 250 -14.66 14.59 0.16
C GLN A 250 -13.45 14.57 -0.80
N MET A 251 -13.45 15.41 -1.84
CA MET A 251 -12.29 15.52 -2.74
C MET A 251 -11.03 15.97 -1.99
N ALA A 252 -11.15 16.95 -1.08
CA ALA A 252 -10.03 17.40 -0.25
C ALA A 252 -9.53 16.33 0.74
N GLU A 253 -10.38 15.42 1.20
CA GLU A 253 -9.98 14.24 1.96
C GLU A 253 -9.22 13.22 1.10
N PHE A 254 -9.73 12.88 -0.09
CA PHE A 254 -9.03 11.97 -1.02
C PHE A 254 -7.65 12.50 -1.46
N TYR A 255 -7.50 13.81 -1.69
CA TYR A 255 -6.20 14.40 -2.02
C TYR A 255 -5.19 14.26 -0.88
N ARG A 256 -5.61 14.49 0.39
CA ARG A 256 -4.75 14.30 1.56
C ARG A 256 -4.34 12.84 1.75
N GLU A 257 -5.30 11.91 1.67
CA GLU A 257 -5.02 10.47 1.81
C GLU A 257 -4.05 9.97 0.70
N ASN A 258 -4.20 10.48 -0.53
CA ASN A 258 -3.29 10.15 -1.63
C ASN A 258 -1.87 10.73 -1.43
N GLU A 259 -1.74 11.91 -0.84
CA GLU A 259 -0.44 12.50 -0.48
C GLU A 259 0.25 11.68 0.63
N GLU A 260 -0.49 11.27 1.65
CA GLU A 260 0.01 10.40 2.73
C GLU A 260 0.46 9.04 2.21
N LYS A 261 -0.35 8.38 1.37
CA LYS A 261 0.01 7.12 0.70
C LYS A 261 1.25 7.27 -0.19
N SER A 262 1.40 8.40 -0.87
CA SER A 262 2.58 8.71 -1.69
C SER A 262 3.84 8.87 -0.82
N LYS A 263 3.74 9.56 0.32
CA LYS A 263 4.85 9.70 1.29
C LYS A 263 5.26 8.34 1.88
N GLU A 264 4.31 7.49 2.23
CA GLU A 264 4.61 6.14 2.74
C GLU A 264 5.23 5.25 1.66
N LEU A 265 4.76 5.33 0.40
CA LEU A 265 5.38 4.63 -0.72
C LEU A 265 6.86 5.00 -0.90
N GLU A 266 7.23 6.28 -0.77
CA GLU A 266 8.63 6.70 -0.83
C GLU A 266 9.45 6.23 0.38
N ARG A 267 8.86 6.17 1.60
CA ARG A 267 9.51 5.54 2.75
C ARG A 267 9.79 4.06 2.51
N GLN A 268 8.83 3.32 1.96
CA GLN A 268 8.99 1.91 1.64
C GLN A 268 10.02 1.67 0.54
N LYS A 269 10.02 2.47 -0.54
CA LYS A 269 11.08 2.44 -1.57
C LYS A 269 12.47 2.65 -0.97
N HIS A 270 12.63 3.61 -0.07
CA HIS A 270 13.90 3.85 0.62
C HIS A 270 14.31 2.64 1.48
N MET A 271 13.37 2.06 2.25
CA MET A 271 13.63 0.84 3.03
C MET A 271 14.06 -0.33 2.14
N CYS A 272 13.36 -0.58 1.03
CA CYS A 272 13.72 -1.61 0.05
C CYS A 272 15.11 -1.38 -0.54
N SER A 273 15.50 -0.13 -0.83
CA SER A 273 16.85 0.21 -1.30
C SER A 273 17.92 -0.10 -0.26
N VAL A 274 17.70 0.23 1.01
CA VAL A 274 18.62 -0.11 2.12
C VAL A 274 18.76 -1.63 2.29
N LEU A 275 17.64 -2.36 2.26
CA LEU A 275 17.65 -3.83 2.37
C LEU A 275 18.31 -4.50 1.15
N GLN A 276 18.13 -3.96 -0.05
CA GLN A 276 18.81 -4.41 -1.28
C GLN A 276 20.33 -4.26 -1.14
N HIS A 277 20.81 -3.07 -0.75
CA HIS A 277 22.23 -2.85 -0.46
C HIS A 277 22.75 -3.84 0.59
N LYS A 278 22.00 -4.09 1.67
CA LYS A 278 22.43 -5.03 2.71
C LYS A 278 22.46 -6.49 2.25
N MET A 279 21.53 -6.89 1.39
CA MET A 279 21.56 -8.21 0.76
C MET A 279 22.80 -8.36 -0.13
N ASP A 280 23.15 -7.34 -0.90
CA ASP A 280 24.28 -7.41 -1.82
C ASP A 280 25.64 -7.41 -1.08
N GLU A 281 25.77 -6.67 0.03
CA GLU A 281 26.90 -6.83 0.97
C GLU A 281 27.04 -8.27 1.50
N LEU A 282 25.92 -8.91 1.87
CA LEU A 282 25.93 -10.27 2.40
C LEU A 282 26.25 -11.31 1.32
N LYS A 283 25.77 -11.12 0.08
CA LYS A 283 26.16 -11.95 -1.08
C LYS A 283 27.66 -11.84 -1.37
N GLU A 284 28.21 -10.63 -1.30
CA GLU A 284 29.64 -10.39 -1.48
C GLU A 284 30.46 -11.12 -0.40
N GLY A 285 30.04 -11.03 0.87
CA GLY A 285 30.66 -11.76 1.97
C GLY A 285 30.45 -13.28 1.93
N LEU A 286 29.41 -13.79 1.25
CA LEU A 286 29.29 -15.21 0.92
C LEU A 286 30.35 -15.60 -0.12
N ARG A 287 30.42 -14.90 -1.25
CA ARG A 287 31.38 -15.17 -2.34
C ARG A 287 32.83 -15.21 -1.85
N GLN A 288 33.26 -14.22 -1.06
CA GLN A 288 34.62 -14.16 -0.53
C GLN A 288 34.98 -15.37 0.35
N ARG A 289 34.01 -15.91 1.10
CA ARG A 289 34.22 -17.12 1.90
C ARG A 289 34.35 -18.36 1.00
N ASP A 290 33.53 -18.44 -0.04
CA ASP A 290 33.53 -19.58 -0.96
C ASP A 290 34.85 -19.62 -1.76
N GLU A 291 35.38 -18.46 -2.18
CA GLU A 291 36.72 -18.31 -2.75
C GLU A 291 37.84 -18.79 -1.78
N LEU A 292 37.77 -18.43 -0.50
CA LEU A 292 38.71 -18.90 0.53
C LEU A 292 38.59 -20.41 0.83
N ILE A 293 37.40 -20.98 0.69
CA ILE A 293 37.16 -22.43 0.81
C ILE A 293 37.82 -23.15 -0.37
N GLU A 294 37.64 -22.67 -1.60
CA GLU A 294 38.31 -23.23 -2.78
C GLU A 294 39.84 -23.14 -2.67
N GLU A 295 40.38 -22.00 -2.22
CA GLU A 295 41.82 -21.84 -2.05
C GLU A 295 42.38 -22.82 -1.00
N ASN A 296 41.69 -22.99 0.14
CA ASN A 296 42.06 -24.01 1.14
C ASN A 296 42.01 -25.43 0.56
N GLN A 297 41.01 -25.77 -0.25
CA GLN A 297 40.94 -27.07 -0.92
C GLN A 297 42.11 -27.29 -1.88
N ARG A 298 42.50 -26.28 -2.66
CA ARG A 298 43.69 -26.35 -3.54
C ARG A 298 44.99 -26.47 -2.74
N MET A 299 45.10 -25.79 -1.59
CA MET A 299 46.25 -25.96 -0.69
C MET A 299 46.29 -27.36 -0.08
N GLN A 300 45.15 -27.90 0.36
CA GLN A 300 45.08 -29.26 0.90
C GLN A 300 45.49 -30.30 -0.16
N GLN A 301 44.99 -30.19 -1.41
CA GLN A 301 45.40 -31.07 -2.52
C GLN A 301 46.92 -31.04 -2.79
N ARG A 302 47.56 -29.87 -2.64
CA ARG A 302 49.03 -29.74 -2.73
C ARG A 302 49.73 -30.44 -1.57
N VAL A 303 49.25 -30.28 -0.34
CA VAL A 303 49.78 -30.96 0.85
C VAL A 303 49.64 -32.48 0.72
N ASP A 304 48.49 -32.97 0.25
CA ASP A 304 48.23 -34.39 0.03
C ASP A 304 49.16 -34.98 -1.04
N THR A 305 49.45 -34.22 -2.11
CA THR A 305 50.42 -34.61 -3.15
C THR A 305 51.84 -34.69 -2.58
N MET A 306 52.31 -33.64 -1.91
CA MET A 306 53.63 -33.65 -1.26
C MET A 306 53.77 -34.79 -0.22
N THR A 307 52.70 -35.10 0.51
CA THR A 307 52.70 -36.18 1.51
C THR A 307 52.91 -37.55 0.85
N LYS A 308 52.33 -37.77 -0.35
CA LYS A 308 52.56 -38.99 -1.14
C LYS A 308 54.01 -39.07 -1.65
N GLU A 309 54.54 -37.98 -2.20
CA GLU A 309 55.93 -37.91 -2.67
C GLU A 309 56.93 -38.21 -1.53
N VAL A 310 56.71 -37.65 -0.34
CA VAL A 310 57.53 -37.93 0.85
C VAL A 310 57.44 -39.42 1.24
N PHE A 311 56.25 -40.02 1.19
CA PHE A 311 56.06 -41.44 1.51
C PHE A 311 56.79 -42.36 0.50
N GLU A 312 56.65 -42.10 -0.80
CA GLU A 312 57.36 -42.84 -1.86
C GLU A 312 58.88 -42.70 -1.71
N LEU A 313 59.39 -41.48 -1.48
CA LEU A 313 60.82 -41.26 -1.23
C LEU A 313 61.32 -42.01 0.00
N GLN A 314 60.53 -42.04 1.09
CA GLN A 314 60.85 -42.77 2.31
C GLN A 314 60.87 -44.30 2.10
N GLU A 315 59.98 -44.84 1.25
CA GLU A 315 60.03 -46.25 0.84
C GLU A 315 61.28 -46.56 -0.01
N THR A 316 61.66 -45.69 -0.95
CA THR A 316 62.90 -45.89 -1.74
C THR A 316 64.15 -45.82 -0.89
N LEU A 317 64.19 -44.96 0.15
CA LEU A 317 65.26 -44.92 1.15
C LEU A 317 65.34 -46.23 1.94
N LEU A 318 64.21 -46.73 2.45
CA LEU A 318 64.14 -48.01 3.16
C LEU A 318 64.64 -49.19 2.29
N TRP A 319 64.31 -49.19 1.00
CA TRP A 319 64.81 -50.16 0.03
C TRP A 319 66.33 -50.06 -0.16
N LYS A 320 66.87 -48.85 -0.33
CA LYS A 320 68.32 -48.59 -0.42
C LYS A 320 69.05 -49.07 0.83
N ASP A 321 68.60 -48.69 2.02
CA ASP A 321 69.20 -49.15 3.29
C ASP A 321 69.15 -50.67 3.46
N LYS A 322 68.09 -51.32 2.98
CA LYS A 322 67.96 -52.78 3.03
C LYS A 322 68.94 -53.47 2.06
N ASN A 323 69.26 -52.85 0.93
CA ASN A 323 70.29 -53.34 0.02
C ASN A 323 71.72 -53.06 0.51
N ILE A 324 71.99 -51.87 1.06
CA ILE A 324 73.28 -51.54 1.68
C ILE A 324 73.58 -52.54 2.81
N ARG A 325 72.61 -52.88 3.65
CA ARG A 325 72.76 -53.91 4.70
C ARG A 325 72.96 -55.34 4.17
N LYS A 326 72.47 -55.67 2.97
CA LYS A 326 72.63 -57.00 2.36
C LYS A 326 73.95 -57.18 1.61
N HIS A 327 74.42 -56.13 0.95
CA HIS A 327 75.55 -56.20 0.01
C HIS A 327 76.81 -55.51 0.54
N GLY A 328 76.72 -54.77 1.64
CA GLY A 328 77.81 -53.98 2.21
C GLY A 328 78.06 -52.69 1.43
N LEU A 329 78.74 -51.74 2.09
CA LEU A 329 79.22 -50.53 1.45
C LEU A 329 80.71 -50.72 1.10
N VAL A 330 81.02 -50.92 -0.18
CA VAL A 330 82.42 -51.00 -0.64
C VAL A 330 82.91 -49.60 -0.94
N ILE A 331 83.61 -48.99 0.02
CA ILE A 331 84.45 -47.81 -0.24
C ILE A 331 85.68 -48.32 -0.98
N ILE A 332 85.77 -48.05 -2.28
CA ILE A 332 86.99 -48.26 -3.06
C ILE A 332 87.91 -47.07 -2.74
N PRO A 333 89.09 -47.28 -2.12
CA PRO A 333 90.09 -46.23 -1.99
C PRO A 333 90.85 -46.16 -3.32
N ASP A 334 90.74 -45.04 -4.03
CA ASP A 334 91.68 -44.75 -5.12
C ASP A 334 93.08 -44.61 -4.51
N GLY A 335 94.00 -45.48 -4.95
CA GLY A 335 95.21 -45.79 -4.21
C GLY A 335 96.34 -44.77 -4.36
N THR A 336 97.17 -44.69 -3.32
CA THR A 336 98.54 -44.16 -3.38
C THR A 336 99.51 -45.21 -2.83
N PRO A 337 100.49 -45.70 -3.61
CA PRO A 337 101.49 -46.65 -3.15
C PRO A 337 102.73 -45.94 -2.57
N ASN A 338 103.59 -46.74 -1.91
CA ASN A 338 104.87 -46.37 -1.29
C ASN A 338 104.69 -45.57 0.01
N GLY A 339 105.10 -46.02 1.20
CA GLY A 339 105.94 -47.17 1.54
C GLY A 339 107.35 -46.73 1.90
N ASP A 340 107.59 -46.57 3.20
CA ASP A 340 108.90 -46.81 3.81
C ASP A 340 108.71 -47.20 5.29
N VAL A 341 109.47 -48.18 5.76
CA VAL A 341 109.40 -48.71 7.13
C VAL A 341 110.78 -48.57 7.76
N HIS A 342 110.99 -47.42 8.40
CA HIS A 342 112.07 -47.26 9.37
C HIS A 342 111.56 -47.59 10.77
N GLN A 343 112.00 -48.74 11.30
CA GLN A 343 111.67 -49.21 12.64
C GLN A 343 112.96 -49.31 13.45
N GLU A 344 113.16 -48.40 14.41
CA GLU A 344 114.18 -48.54 15.47
C GLU A 344 113.50 -48.97 16.78
N PRO A 345 114.11 -49.87 17.57
CA PRO A 345 113.41 -50.55 18.66
C PRO A 345 113.49 -49.78 19.98
N VAL A 346 112.43 -49.06 20.33
CA VAL A 346 112.24 -48.58 21.71
C VAL A 346 111.49 -49.65 22.52
N VAL A 347 112.12 -50.11 23.60
CA VAL A 347 111.56 -51.09 24.54
C VAL A 347 110.32 -50.50 25.22
N GLY A 348 109.14 -50.86 24.71
CA GLY A 348 107.83 -50.57 25.30
C GLY A 348 107.06 -51.86 25.50
N ALA A 349 106.44 -52.04 26.67
CA ALA A 349 105.61 -53.20 26.93
C ALA A 349 104.40 -53.21 25.97
N ILE A 350 104.31 -54.23 25.12
CA ILE A 350 103.18 -54.42 24.20
C ILE A 350 101.96 -54.85 25.01
N THR A 351 101.19 -53.88 25.49
CA THR A 351 99.86 -54.12 26.05
C THR A 351 98.88 -54.36 24.89
N VAL A 352 98.38 -55.59 24.78
CA VAL A 352 97.36 -55.94 23.78
C VAL A 352 96.02 -55.34 24.22
N VAL A 353 95.38 -54.58 23.32
CA VAL A 353 94.11 -53.88 23.55
C VAL A 353 93.07 -54.40 22.53
N SER A 354 91.77 -54.41 22.84
CA SER A 354 90.76 -54.80 21.84
C SER A 354 90.76 -53.84 20.66
N GLN A 355 90.31 -54.30 19.49
CA GLN A 355 90.24 -53.47 18.29
C GLN A 355 89.43 -52.18 18.51
N GLU A 356 88.33 -52.26 19.27
CA GLU A 356 87.49 -51.09 19.58
C GLU A 356 88.25 -50.10 20.48
N ALA A 357 88.92 -50.58 21.53
CA ALA A 357 89.65 -49.74 22.45
C ALA A 357 90.95 -49.16 21.84
N ALA A 358 91.56 -49.85 20.86
CA ALA A 358 92.64 -49.29 20.04
C ALA A 358 92.13 -48.12 19.18
N GLN A 359 90.98 -48.28 18.54
CA GLN A 359 90.37 -47.27 17.67
C GLN A 359 89.92 -46.02 18.45
N VAL A 360 89.36 -46.19 19.66
CA VAL A 360 89.04 -45.06 20.56
C VAL A 360 90.30 -44.33 21.06
N LEU A 361 91.39 -45.07 21.32
CA LEU A 361 92.69 -44.47 21.67
C LEU A 361 93.38 -43.79 20.48
N GLU A 362 93.04 -44.14 19.24
CA GLU A 362 93.51 -43.47 18.03
C GLU A 362 92.77 -42.15 17.82
N SER A 363 91.45 -42.11 18.05
CA SER A 363 90.67 -40.85 18.00
C SER A 363 91.07 -39.81 19.04
N ALA A 364 91.74 -40.19 20.13
CA ALA A 364 92.29 -39.27 21.13
C ALA A 364 93.54 -38.49 20.64
N GLY A 365 94.01 -38.77 19.42
CA GLY A 365 95.19 -38.16 18.81
C GLY A 365 96.52 -38.66 19.39
N GLU A 366 97.62 -38.17 18.85
CA GLU A 366 98.97 -38.67 19.17
C GLU A 366 99.42 -38.34 20.61
N GLY A 367 100.28 -39.23 21.14
CA GLY A 367 100.90 -39.10 22.47
C GLY A 367 101.02 -40.44 23.22
N PRO A 368 101.78 -40.48 24.33
CA PRO A 368 101.86 -41.65 25.20
C PRO A 368 100.48 -42.00 25.79
N LEU A 369 100.32 -43.27 26.21
CA LEU A 369 99.03 -43.84 26.57
C LEU A 369 98.31 -43.08 27.69
N ASP A 370 99.06 -42.55 28.66
CA ASP A 370 98.56 -41.76 29.78
C ASP A 370 97.97 -40.40 29.33
N VAL A 371 98.55 -39.77 28.31
CA VAL A 371 98.03 -38.52 27.72
C VAL A 371 96.74 -38.79 26.95
N ARG A 372 96.69 -39.88 26.18
CA ARG A 372 95.48 -40.27 25.42
C ARG A 372 94.32 -40.66 26.33
N LEU A 373 94.60 -41.43 27.40
CA LEU A 373 93.61 -41.74 28.45
C LEU A 373 93.13 -40.48 29.18
N ARG A 374 94.01 -39.48 29.41
CA ARG A 374 93.62 -38.21 30.06
C ARG A 374 92.72 -37.35 29.17
N LYS A 375 92.97 -37.30 27.85
CA LYS A 375 92.09 -36.62 26.90
C LYS A 375 90.70 -37.26 26.87
N LEU A 376 90.62 -38.58 26.72
CA LEU A 376 89.35 -39.35 26.75
C LEU A 376 88.61 -39.18 28.09
N ALA A 377 89.33 -39.07 29.21
CA ALA A 377 88.72 -38.78 30.51
C ALA A 377 88.12 -37.36 30.56
N GLY A 378 88.79 -36.36 29.98
CA GLY A 378 88.28 -34.99 29.85
C GLY A 378 87.04 -34.90 28.94
N GLU A 379 87.10 -35.51 27.75
CA GLU A 379 85.97 -35.59 26.82
C GLU A 379 84.76 -36.30 27.45
N LYS A 380 85.00 -37.39 28.20
CA LYS A 380 83.97 -38.07 29.00
C LYS A 380 83.36 -37.14 30.07
N GLU A 381 84.17 -36.34 30.75
CA GLU A 381 83.68 -35.41 31.78
C GLU A 381 82.91 -34.22 31.18
N GLU A 382 83.29 -33.77 29.99
CA GLU A 382 82.55 -32.77 29.21
C GLU A 382 81.22 -33.32 28.69
N LEU A 383 81.20 -34.52 28.09
CA LEU A 383 79.96 -35.20 27.68
C LEU A 383 79.04 -35.49 28.88
N LEU A 384 79.58 -35.89 30.03
CA LEU A 384 78.80 -36.02 31.27
C LEU A 384 78.21 -34.68 31.72
N SER A 385 78.93 -33.57 31.51
CA SER A 385 78.43 -32.23 31.79
C SER A 385 77.33 -31.79 30.83
N GLN A 386 77.44 -32.13 29.55
CA GLN A 386 76.38 -31.92 28.56
C GLN A 386 75.13 -32.76 28.89
N ILE A 387 75.30 -34.04 29.27
CA ILE A 387 74.19 -34.91 29.71
C ILE A 387 73.51 -34.35 30.96
N ARG A 388 74.27 -33.86 31.95
CA ARG A 388 73.70 -33.18 33.13
C ARG A 388 72.89 -31.93 32.74
N LYS A 389 73.40 -31.12 31.83
CA LYS A 389 72.70 -29.91 31.34
C LYS A 389 71.42 -30.26 30.57
N LEU A 390 71.47 -31.22 29.64
CA LEU A 390 70.30 -31.67 28.87
C LEU A 390 69.24 -32.33 29.76
N LYS A 391 69.65 -33.07 30.80
CA LYS A 391 68.72 -33.59 31.83
C LYS A 391 68.04 -32.45 32.59
N LEU A 392 68.79 -31.44 33.04
CA LEU A 392 68.20 -30.29 33.72
C LEU A 392 67.20 -29.55 32.82
N GLN A 393 67.53 -29.35 31.54
CA GLN A 393 66.62 -28.73 30.57
C GLN A 393 65.38 -29.59 30.30
N LEU A 394 65.52 -30.91 30.27
CA LEU A 394 64.38 -31.83 30.15
C LEU A 394 63.50 -31.81 31.41
N GLU A 395 64.09 -31.73 32.61
CA GLU A 395 63.38 -31.58 33.88
C GLU A 395 62.67 -30.22 33.99
N GLU A 396 63.29 -29.13 33.52
CA GLU A 396 62.68 -27.79 33.43
C GLU A 396 61.50 -27.75 32.45
N GLU A 397 61.61 -28.36 31.27
CA GLU A 397 60.49 -28.47 30.33
C GLU A 397 59.41 -29.45 30.81
N GLN A 398 59.77 -30.54 31.49
CA GLN A 398 58.81 -31.42 32.16
C GLN A 398 58.06 -30.71 33.30
N GLN A 399 58.73 -29.84 34.07
CA GLN A 399 58.07 -29.00 35.07
C GLN A 399 57.19 -27.91 34.45
N LYS A 400 57.57 -27.31 33.32
CA LYS A 400 56.67 -26.42 32.54
C LYS A 400 55.42 -27.16 32.04
N CYS A 401 55.59 -28.35 31.48
CA CYS A 401 54.48 -29.19 31.03
C CYS A 401 53.59 -29.58 32.23
N SER A 402 54.18 -30.05 33.33
CA SER A 402 53.44 -30.37 34.57
C SER A 402 52.68 -29.16 35.13
N ARG A 403 53.22 -27.94 34.99
CA ARG A 403 52.54 -26.70 35.41
C ARG A 403 51.40 -26.27 34.49
N ASN A 404 51.37 -26.74 33.24
CA ASN A 404 50.24 -26.57 32.31
C ASN A 404 49.24 -27.74 32.37
N ASP A 405 49.67 -28.93 32.79
CA ASP A 405 48.84 -30.13 32.98
C ASP A 405 48.19 -30.16 34.37
N GLY A 406 48.76 -29.44 35.34
CA GLY A 406 48.17 -29.20 36.67
C GLY A 406 46.83 -28.46 36.65
N THR A 407 46.44 -27.84 35.53
CA THR A 407 45.10 -27.30 35.29
C THR A 407 44.08 -28.31 34.74
N ALA A 408 44.50 -29.55 34.43
CA ALA A 408 43.62 -30.64 34.01
C ALA A 408 43.33 -31.67 35.13
N GLY A 409 44.08 -31.64 36.24
CA GLY A 409 44.06 -32.66 37.29
C GLY A 409 42.95 -32.57 38.35
N ASP A 410 42.22 -31.45 38.47
CA ASP A 410 41.21 -31.22 39.53
C ASP A 410 39.76 -31.34 39.02
N LEU A 411 39.54 -32.30 38.13
CA LEU A 411 38.29 -32.50 37.39
C LEU A 411 37.14 -33.12 38.24
N ALA A 412 37.39 -33.44 39.52
CA ALA A 412 36.38 -33.96 40.44
C ALA A 412 35.63 -32.88 41.24
N GLY A 413 36.26 -31.73 41.50
CA GLY A 413 35.63 -30.60 42.21
C GLY A 413 34.87 -29.63 41.30
N LEU A 414 35.35 -29.45 40.07
CA LEU A 414 34.83 -28.45 39.12
C LEU A 414 33.74 -28.97 38.15
N GLN A 415 33.45 -30.27 38.15
CA GLN A 415 32.44 -30.83 37.24
C GLN A 415 31.05 -30.22 37.46
N ASN A 416 30.71 -29.86 38.70
CA ASN A 416 29.47 -29.13 39.02
C ASN A 416 29.46 -27.67 38.50
N GLY A 417 30.61 -27.07 38.18
CA GLY A 417 30.70 -25.68 37.73
C GLY A 417 30.53 -25.52 36.22
N SER A 418 31.20 -26.36 35.43
CA SER A 418 31.03 -26.40 33.97
C SER A 418 29.69 -26.99 33.57
N ASP A 419 29.18 -27.99 34.30
CA ASP A 419 27.83 -28.52 34.10
C ASP A 419 26.75 -27.50 34.52
N LEU A 420 26.95 -26.73 35.61
CA LEU A 420 26.08 -25.60 35.96
C LEU A 420 26.03 -24.54 34.85
N GLN A 421 27.17 -24.20 34.26
CA GLN A 421 27.22 -23.20 33.17
C GLN A 421 26.53 -23.71 31.89
N LEU A 422 26.64 -25.01 31.60
CA LEU A 422 25.88 -25.67 30.52
C LEU A 422 24.37 -25.69 30.81
N ILE A 423 23.97 -25.95 32.07
CA ILE A 423 22.57 -25.91 32.53
C ILE A 423 22.00 -24.48 32.46
N GLU A 424 22.79 -23.45 32.79
CA GLU A 424 22.39 -22.04 32.64
C GLU A 424 22.20 -21.66 31.16
N MET A 425 23.16 -22.01 30.27
CA MET A 425 22.99 -21.83 28.83
C MET A 425 21.76 -22.56 28.29
N GLN A 426 21.50 -23.79 28.75
CA GLN A 426 20.33 -24.58 28.36
C GLN A 426 19.02 -23.94 28.87
N ARG A 427 19.01 -23.33 30.06
CA ARG A 427 17.87 -22.58 30.61
C ARG A 427 17.62 -21.30 29.82
N ASP A 428 18.65 -20.53 29.48
CA ASP A 428 18.52 -19.32 28.69
C ASP A 428 18.07 -19.61 27.25
N ALA A 429 18.61 -20.66 26.62
CA ALA A 429 18.11 -21.15 25.33
C ALA A 429 16.62 -21.53 25.41
N ASN A 430 16.21 -22.27 26.44
CA ASN A 430 14.80 -22.63 26.67
C ASN A 430 13.91 -21.41 26.97
N ARG A 431 14.44 -20.39 27.64
CA ARG A 431 13.75 -19.12 27.89
C ARG A 431 13.52 -18.37 26.59
N GLN A 432 14.56 -18.22 25.76
CA GLN A 432 14.47 -17.59 24.44
C GLN A 432 13.51 -18.34 23.52
N ILE A 433 13.58 -19.68 23.47
CA ILE A 433 12.61 -20.51 22.74
C ILE A 433 11.18 -20.24 23.20
N SER A 434 10.95 -20.06 24.50
CA SER A 434 9.62 -19.76 25.05
C SER A 434 9.15 -18.34 24.68
N GLU A 435 10.03 -17.34 24.72
CA GLU A 435 9.74 -15.99 24.25
C GLU A 435 9.42 -15.95 22.75
N TYR A 436 10.16 -16.67 21.91
CA TYR A 436 9.90 -16.76 20.47
C TYR A 436 8.61 -17.52 20.16
N LYS A 437 8.29 -18.60 20.88
CA LYS A 437 6.99 -19.28 20.79
C LYS A 437 5.82 -18.37 21.14
N PHE A 438 5.95 -17.54 22.18
CA PHE A 438 4.92 -16.57 22.54
C PHE A 438 4.76 -15.47 21.46
N LYS A 439 5.87 -14.92 20.96
CA LYS A 439 5.85 -13.93 19.86
C LYS A 439 5.25 -14.51 18.58
N LEU A 440 5.57 -15.75 18.23
CA LEU A 440 4.99 -16.47 17.11
C LEU A 440 3.48 -16.65 17.29
N SER A 441 3.03 -17.18 18.43
CA SER A 441 1.60 -17.38 18.69
C SER A 441 0.80 -16.07 18.69
N LYS A 442 1.40 -14.97 19.12
CA LYS A 442 0.79 -13.64 18.99
C LYS A 442 0.72 -13.18 17.53
N ALA A 443 1.79 -13.33 16.75
CA ALA A 443 1.78 -13.01 15.33
C ALA A 443 0.76 -13.85 14.54
N GLU A 444 0.58 -15.13 14.89
CA GLU A 444 -0.47 -16.00 14.33
C GLU A 444 -1.88 -15.47 14.63
N GLN A 445 -2.13 -14.97 15.85
CA GLN A 445 -3.41 -14.34 16.21
C GLN A 445 -3.63 -13.03 15.44
N ASP A 446 -2.60 -12.18 15.33
CA ASP A 446 -2.65 -10.93 14.57
C ASP A 446 -2.93 -11.21 13.08
N ILE A 447 -2.31 -12.23 12.48
CA ILE A 447 -2.59 -12.71 11.10
C ILE A 447 -4.07 -13.08 10.95
N THR A 448 -4.63 -13.93 11.82
CA THR A 448 -6.04 -14.34 11.69
C THR A 448 -7.03 -13.18 11.83
N THR A 449 -6.65 -12.12 12.55
CA THR A 449 -7.45 -10.90 12.71
C THR A 449 -7.38 -10.02 11.46
N LEU A 450 -6.18 -9.91 10.85
CA LEU A 450 -5.97 -9.19 9.59
C LEU A 450 -6.68 -9.90 8.42
N GLU A 451 -6.62 -11.23 8.34
CA GLU A 451 -7.35 -12.03 7.34
C GLU A 451 -8.86 -11.77 7.38
N GLN A 452 -9.47 -11.76 8.57
CA GLN A 452 -10.89 -11.43 8.73
C GLN A 452 -11.22 -9.99 8.29
N SER A 453 -10.31 -9.04 8.56
CA SER A 453 -10.47 -7.65 8.10
C SER A 453 -10.40 -7.55 6.57
N ILE A 454 -9.46 -8.27 5.94
CA ILE A 454 -9.30 -8.37 4.49
C ILE A 454 -10.58 -8.93 3.87
N SER A 455 -11.09 -10.08 4.32
CA SER A 455 -12.32 -10.66 3.77
C SER A 455 -13.54 -9.73 3.90
N ARG A 456 -13.62 -8.93 4.97
CA ARG A 456 -14.68 -7.92 5.13
C ARG A 456 -14.53 -6.76 4.13
N LEU A 457 -13.31 -6.30 3.90
CA LEU A 457 -12.98 -5.22 2.95
C LEU A 457 -13.18 -5.67 1.50
N GLU A 458 -12.73 -6.88 1.13
CA GLU A 458 -12.98 -7.49 -0.19
C GLU A 458 -14.48 -7.57 -0.48
N GLY A 459 -15.28 -8.00 0.51
CA GLY A 459 -16.74 -8.00 0.40
C GLY A 459 -17.36 -6.60 0.25
N GLN A 460 -16.75 -5.55 0.82
CA GLN A 460 -17.17 -4.16 0.59
C GLN A 460 -16.81 -3.70 -0.83
N VAL A 461 -15.57 -3.93 -1.27
CA VAL A 461 -15.09 -3.57 -2.62
C VAL A 461 -15.95 -4.23 -3.70
N LEU A 462 -16.29 -5.52 -3.55
CA LEU A 462 -17.17 -6.22 -4.48
C LEU A 462 -18.55 -5.55 -4.61
N ARG A 463 -19.17 -5.17 -3.48
CA ARG A 463 -20.47 -4.48 -3.48
C ARG A 463 -20.39 -3.09 -4.11
N TYR A 464 -19.36 -2.31 -3.80
CA TYR A 464 -19.18 -0.98 -4.40
C TYR A 464 -18.92 -1.07 -5.91
N LYS A 465 -18.15 -2.06 -6.36
CA LYS A 465 -17.93 -2.33 -7.79
C LYS A 465 -19.26 -2.62 -8.51
N THR A 466 -20.06 -3.56 -8.00
CA THR A 466 -21.38 -3.87 -8.61
C THR A 466 -22.35 -2.68 -8.55
N ALA A 467 -22.29 -1.86 -7.49
CA ALA A 467 -23.10 -0.64 -7.41
C ALA A 467 -22.69 0.40 -8.48
N ALA A 468 -21.38 0.61 -8.69
CA ALA A 468 -20.85 1.50 -9.73
C ALA A 468 -21.20 1.01 -11.14
N GLU A 469 -20.99 -0.28 -11.43
CA GLU A 469 -21.35 -0.90 -12.72
C GLU A 469 -22.86 -0.80 -13.03
N ASN A 470 -23.72 -0.75 -12.02
CA ASN A 470 -25.15 -0.56 -12.19
C ASN A 470 -25.51 0.93 -12.36
N ALA A 471 -24.83 1.84 -11.64
CA ALA A 471 -25.01 3.27 -11.82
C ALA A 471 -24.60 3.75 -13.22
N GLU A 472 -23.49 3.23 -13.77
CA GLU A 472 -23.03 3.53 -15.13
C GLU A 472 -24.07 3.14 -16.19
N LYS A 473 -24.68 1.94 -16.08
CA LYS A 473 -25.76 1.49 -16.97
C LYS A 473 -26.97 2.42 -16.92
N VAL A 474 -27.40 2.80 -15.72
CA VAL A 474 -28.54 3.73 -15.53
C VAL A 474 -28.22 5.12 -16.09
N GLU A 475 -26.98 5.59 -15.95
CA GLU A 475 -26.56 6.87 -16.55
C GLU A 475 -26.63 6.84 -18.08
N ASP A 476 -26.22 5.73 -18.71
CA ASP A 476 -26.28 5.57 -20.17
C ASP A 476 -27.72 5.39 -20.70
N GLU A 477 -28.59 4.71 -19.95
CA GLU A 477 -30.04 4.68 -20.22
C GLU A 477 -30.64 6.09 -20.17
N LEU A 478 -30.37 6.87 -19.11
CA LEU A 478 -30.83 8.25 -18.97
C LEU A 478 -30.26 9.18 -20.06
N LYS A 479 -29.01 8.99 -20.50
CA LYS A 479 -28.44 9.69 -21.67
C LYS A 479 -29.19 9.34 -22.95
N ALA A 480 -29.60 8.08 -23.14
CA ALA A 480 -30.37 7.65 -24.30
C ALA A 480 -31.80 8.25 -24.29
N GLU A 481 -32.47 8.23 -23.14
CA GLU A 481 -33.79 8.86 -22.95
C GLU A 481 -33.73 10.38 -23.15
N LYS A 482 -32.75 11.07 -22.57
CA LYS A 482 -32.54 12.51 -22.79
C LYS A 482 -32.43 12.85 -24.28
N ARG A 483 -31.63 12.08 -25.04
CA ARG A 483 -31.51 12.27 -26.50
C ARG A 483 -32.81 11.97 -27.25
N LYS A 484 -33.65 11.05 -26.75
CA LYS A 484 -34.97 10.73 -27.32
C LYS A 484 -35.95 11.88 -27.08
N LEU A 485 -36.10 12.32 -25.83
CA LEU A 485 -36.97 13.45 -25.45
C LEU A 485 -36.55 14.75 -26.14
N GLN A 486 -35.24 15.00 -26.31
CA GLN A 486 -34.75 16.16 -27.08
C GLN A 486 -35.14 16.12 -28.57
N ARG A 487 -35.20 14.92 -29.17
CA ARG A 487 -35.70 14.75 -30.55
C ARG A 487 -37.21 14.98 -30.63
N GLU A 488 -37.97 14.38 -29.71
CA GLU A 488 -39.43 14.52 -29.61
C GLU A 488 -39.85 15.98 -29.37
N LEU A 489 -39.16 16.70 -28.47
CA LEU A 489 -39.35 18.12 -28.22
C LEU A 489 -39.12 18.95 -29.50
N ARG A 490 -38.07 18.64 -30.27
CA ARG A 490 -37.78 19.37 -31.52
C ARG A 490 -38.89 19.16 -32.54
N THR A 491 -39.30 17.92 -32.78
CA THR A 491 -40.43 17.60 -33.67
C THR A 491 -41.75 18.25 -33.20
N ALA A 492 -41.97 18.38 -31.89
CA ALA A 492 -43.14 19.08 -31.36
C ALA A 492 -43.08 20.60 -31.61
N LEU A 493 -41.91 21.23 -31.46
CA LEU A 493 -41.70 22.65 -31.77
C LEU A 493 -41.88 22.94 -33.26
N ASP A 494 -41.27 22.13 -34.14
CA ASP A 494 -41.42 22.25 -35.60
C ASP A 494 -42.92 22.21 -35.99
N LYS A 495 -43.70 21.34 -35.34
CA LYS A 495 -45.15 21.23 -35.56
C LYS A 495 -45.97 22.37 -34.97
N ILE A 496 -45.49 23.03 -33.91
CA ILE A 496 -46.10 24.26 -33.39
C ILE A 496 -45.89 25.40 -34.41
N GLU A 497 -44.68 25.58 -34.95
CA GLU A 497 -44.40 26.59 -35.98
C GLU A 497 -45.29 26.38 -37.23
N GLU A 498 -45.44 25.14 -37.72
CA GLU A 498 -46.39 24.81 -38.80
C GLU A 498 -47.82 25.27 -38.48
N MET A 499 -48.32 24.95 -37.27
CA MET A 499 -49.67 25.31 -36.85
C MET A 499 -49.85 26.82 -36.66
N GLU A 500 -48.85 27.53 -36.12
CA GLU A 500 -48.87 28.99 -36.00
C GLU A 500 -48.89 29.67 -37.38
N MET A 501 -48.12 29.16 -38.35
CA MET A 501 -48.14 29.64 -39.73
C MET A 501 -49.50 29.44 -40.38
N THR A 502 -50.11 28.24 -40.27
CA THR A 502 -51.46 28.01 -40.80
C THR A 502 -52.51 28.91 -40.13
N ASN A 503 -52.43 29.11 -38.82
CA ASN A 503 -53.33 30.00 -38.08
C ASN A 503 -53.16 31.47 -38.51
N SER A 504 -51.93 31.94 -38.72
CA SER A 504 -51.63 33.27 -39.28
C SER A 504 -52.28 33.47 -40.67
N HIS A 505 -52.23 32.45 -41.53
CA HIS A 505 -52.90 32.49 -42.83
C HIS A 505 -54.44 32.51 -42.72
N LEU A 506 -55.02 31.76 -41.79
CA LEU A 506 -56.46 31.74 -41.54
C LEU A 506 -56.95 33.07 -40.94
N ALA A 507 -56.22 33.64 -39.98
CA ALA A 507 -56.50 34.96 -39.41
C ALA A 507 -56.54 36.05 -40.50
N LYS A 508 -55.52 36.12 -41.35
CA LYS A 508 -55.46 37.06 -42.49
C LYS A 508 -56.62 36.87 -43.49
N ARG A 509 -57.11 35.64 -43.68
CA ARG A 509 -58.31 35.38 -44.50
C ARG A 509 -59.59 35.87 -43.81
N LEU A 510 -59.72 35.64 -42.50
CA LEU A 510 -60.86 36.12 -41.72
C LEU A 510 -60.92 37.64 -41.66
N GLU A 511 -59.79 38.34 -41.51
CA GLU A 511 -59.72 39.80 -41.58
C GLU A 511 -60.21 40.34 -42.93
N LYS A 512 -59.76 39.75 -44.05
CA LYS A 512 -60.26 40.12 -45.40
C LYS A 512 -61.77 39.91 -45.52
N MET A 513 -62.30 38.79 -45.02
CA MET A 513 -63.75 38.53 -45.03
C MET A 513 -64.52 39.53 -44.16
N LYS A 514 -64.00 39.90 -42.99
CA LYS A 514 -64.58 40.95 -42.13
C LYS A 514 -64.57 42.30 -42.84
N ALA A 515 -63.45 42.72 -43.42
CA ALA A 515 -63.32 43.98 -44.16
C ALA A 515 -64.29 44.05 -45.35
N ASN A 516 -64.41 42.98 -46.13
CA ASN A 516 -65.38 42.88 -47.23
C ASN A 516 -66.83 43.01 -46.73
N ARG A 517 -67.19 42.36 -45.61
CA ARG A 517 -68.51 42.49 -45.00
C ARG A 517 -68.79 43.94 -44.56
N THR A 518 -67.84 44.59 -43.91
CA THR A 518 -67.98 45.99 -43.48
C THR A 518 -68.12 46.93 -44.69
N ALA A 519 -67.36 46.70 -45.77
CA ALA A 519 -67.47 47.49 -47.00
C ALA A 519 -68.84 47.32 -47.69
N LEU A 520 -69.41 46.11 -47.72
CA LEU A 520 -70.75 45.85 -48.25
C LEU A 520 -71.85 46.51 -47.38
N LEU A 521 -71.71 46.48 -46.06
CA LEU A 521 -72.65 47.15 -45.14
C LEU A 521 -72.59 48.68 -45.26
N ALA A 522 -71.46 49.25 -45.68
CA ALA A 522 -71.31 50.68 -45.93
C ALA A 522 -71.82 51.14 -47.33
N GLN A 523 -72.33 50.21 -48.14
CA GLN A 523 -72.95 50.48 -49.46
C GLN A 523 -74.48 50.30 -49.45
N GLN A 524 -75.07 49.97 -48.29
CA GLN A 524 -76.51 49.90 -48.03
C GLN A 524 -76.97 51.15 -47.26
#